data_AF-A0A3M8X955-F1
#
_entry.id   AF-A0A3M8X955-F1
#
_cell.length_a   1.000
_cell.length_b   1.000
_cell.length_c   1.000
_cell.angle_alpha   90.00
_cell.angle_beta   90.00
_cell.angle_gamma   90.00
#
_symmetry.space_group_name_H-M   'P 1'
#
loop_
_entity.id
_entity.type
_entity.pdbx_description
1 polymer ?
#
loop_
_entity_poly.entity_id
_entity_poly.type
_entity_poly.pdbx_seq_one_letter_code
_entity_poly.pdbx_strand_id
1 'polypeptide(L)'
;MDHTARIPVAVGGGLAAQPWRHRIRRIAAVPVLAAAVLVAVAAAADWVLDGSAAFRGWLFTPWAALVAVAVVLHGHRLVRRACTAVSAPLPGLLRHGTCPEALDAARAREEQDLENLRAALRVRMFAMIDLYPREAADELVARLRRALDRPEPLSAELRAVLDDLDDGARRWHDTLA
;
A
#
# COMPACT_ATOMS: atom_id res chain seq x y z
N MET A 1 -5.33 -27.35 -21.69
CA MET A 1 -4.09 -27.22 -20.90
C MET A 1 -4.20 -25.89 -20.16
N ASP A 2 -4.82 -25.91 -18.98
CA ASP A 2 -5.09 -24.71 -18.20
C ASP A 2 -3.99 -24.54 -17.13
N HIS A 3 -3.09 -23.61 -17.37
CA HIS A 3 -2.14 -23.12 -16.37
C HIS A 3 -2.82 -22.06 -15.49
N THR A 4 -3.72 -22.51 -14.61
CA THR A 4 -4.09 -21.72 -13.44
C THR A 4 -2.99 -21.87 -12.40
N ALA A 5 -2.06 -20.92 -12.39
CA ALA A 5 -1.09 -20.76 -11.32
C ALA A 5 -1.86 -20.51 -10.01
N ARG A 6 -2.08 -21.59 -9.25
CA ARG A 6 -2.62 -21.55 -7.90
C ARG A 6 -1.62 -20.80 -7.02
N ILE A 7 -1.94 -19.55 -6.74
CA ILE A 7 -1.35 -18.82 -5.62
C ILE A 7 -1.71 -19.63 -4.37
N PRO A 8 -0.74 -20.05 -3.53
CA PRO A 8 -1.04 -20.79 -2.32
C PRO A 8 -1.81 -19.88 -1.37
N VAL A 9 -3.13 -20.07 -1.30
CA VAL A 9 -3.97 -19.53 -0.24
C VAL A 9 -3.67 -20.38 1.00
N ALA A 10 -2.83 -19.82 1.88
CA ALA A 10 -2.61 -20.37 3.20
C ALA A 10 -3.92 -20.21 4.00
N VAL A 11 -4.75 -21.25 3.94
CA VAL A 11 -5.88 -21.44 4.84
C VAL A 11 -5.33 -22.12 6.10
N GLY A 12 -5.27 -21.39 7.21
CA GLY A 12 -5.05 -21.99 8.53
C GLY A 12 -4.17 -21.19 9.49
N GLY A 13 -4.79 -20.67 10.54
CA GLY A 13 -4.20 -20.63 11.89
C GLY A 13 -3.28 -19.46 12.21
N GLY A 14 -3.81 -18.51 12.99
CA GLY A 14 -3.05 -17.47 13.66
C GLY A 14 -2.76 -16.26 12.77
N LEU A 15 -2.53 -15.11 13.39
CA LEU A 15 -1.95 -13.90 12.81
C LEU A 15 -0.52 -14.20 12.29
N ALA A 16 -0.38 -15.13 11.36
CA ALA A 16 0.86 -15.39 10.66
C ALA A 16 1.07 -14.24 9.68
N ALA A 17 1.62 -13.16 10.22
CA ALA A 17 2.51 -12.20 9.59
C ALA A 17 2.75 -12.50 8.10
N GLN A 18 1.80 -12.14 7.24
CA GLN A 18 2.11 -11.94 5.83
C GLN A 18 2.85 -10.62 5.81
N PRO A 19 4.14 -10.58 5.41
CA PRO A 19 4.95 -9.38 5.56
C PRO A 19 4.39 -8.31 4.63
N TRP A 20 3.52 -7.46 5.18
CA TRP A 20 3.08 -6.16 4.68
C TRP A 20 4.23 -5.46 3.93
N ARG A 21 5.41 -5.52 4.53
CA ARG A 21 6.71 -5.10 3.99
C ARG A 21 7.03 -5.67 2.61
N HIS A 22 6.91 -6.98 2.42
CA HIS A 22 7.19 -7.64 1.13
C HIS A 22 6.14 -7.27 0.07
N ARG A 23 4.87 -7.12 0.46
CA ARG A 23 3.82 -6.70 -0.50
C ARG A 23 4.03 -5.27 -0.95
N ILE A 24 4.24 -4.33 -0.04
CA ILE A 24 4.52 -2.94 -0.43
C ILE A 24 5.78 -2.88 -1.29
N ARG A 25 6.82 -3.67 -0.98
CA ARG A 25 8.03 -3.73 -1.83
C ARG A 25 7.73 -4.16 -3.26
N ARG A 26 6.88 -5.16 -3.45
CA ARG A 26 6.44 -5.59 -4.78
C ARG A 26 5.64 -4.48 -5.46
N ILE A 27 4.72 -3.84 -4.74
CA ILE A 27 3.87 -2.77 -5.28
C ILE A 27 4.71 -1.54 -5.68
N ALA A 28 5.70 -1.16 -4.87
CA ALA A 28 6.61 -0.05 -5.16
C ALA A 28 7.56 -0.34 -6.34
N ALA A 29 7.78 -1.61 -6.68
CA ALA A 29 8.54 -1.99 -7.88
C ALA A 29 7.72 -1.91 -9.18
N VAL A 30 6.38 -1.90 -9.11
CA VAL A 30 5.50 -1.88 -10.29
C VAL A 30 5.75 -0.66 -11.20
N PRO A 31 5.86 0.58 -10.69
CA PRO A 31 6.15 1.74 -11.53
C PRO A 31 7.50 1.63 -12.24
N VAL A 32 8.51 1.07 -11.56
CA VAL A 32 9.86 0.87 -12.13
C VAL A 32 9.81 -0.17 -13.23
N LEU A 33 9.11 -1.29 -13.02
CA LEU A 33 8.92 -2.31 -14.04
C LEU A 33 8.12 -1.77 -15.23
N ALA A 34 7.06 -1.01 -15.00
CA ALA A 34 6.27 -0.38 -16.06
C ALA A 34 7.11 0.59 -16.90
N ALA A 35 7.94 1.42 -16.24
CA ALA A 35 8.90 2.30 -16.91
C ALA A 35 9.92 1.51 -17.74
N ALA A 36 10.48 0.43 -17.19
CA ALA A 36 11.43 -0.42 -17.93
C ALA A 36 10.78 -1.07 -19.17
N VAL A 37 9.53 -1.54 -19.06
CA VAL A 37 8.77 -2.08 -20.20
C VAL A 37 8.54 -1.01 -21.27
N LEU A 38 8.16 0.21 -20.88
CA LEU A 38 7.97 1.31 -21.83
C LEU A 38 9.27 1.65 -22.58
N VAL A 39 10.40 1.67 -21.88
CA VAL A 39 11.72 1.89 -22.50
C VAL A 39 12.07 0.74 -23.45
N ALA A 40 11.83 -0.52 -23.06
CA ALA A 40 12.09 -1.68 -23.92
C ALA A 40 11.21 -1.67 -25.18
N VAL A 41 9.93 -1.32 -25.06
CA VAL A 41 9.00 -1.19 -26.19
C VAL A 41 9.44 -0.05 -27.11
N ALA A 42 9.88 1.09 -26.57
CA ALA A 42 10.40 2.19 -27.36
C ALA A 42 11.66 1.78 -28.13
N ALA A 43 12.59 1.06 -27.49
CA ALA A 43 13.81 0.56 -28.13
C ALA A 43 13.51 -0.48 -29.22
N ALA A 44 12.55 -1.39 -28.99
CA ALA A 44 12.12 -2.37 -29.98
C ALA A 44 11.42 -1.70 -31.18
N ALA A 45 10.60 -0.67 -30.94
CA ALA A 45 9.97 0.10 -31.99
C ALA A 45 11.00 0.87 -32.84
N ASP A 46 12.03 1.44 -32.19
CA ASP A 46 13.14 2.11 -32.88
C ASP A 46 13.90 1.12 -33.78
N TRP A 47 14.20 -0.08 -33.27
CA TRP A 47 14.86 -1.15 -34.02
C TRP A 47 14.05 -1.67 -35.22
N VAL A 48 12.73 -1.81 -35.07
CA VAL A 48 11.83 -2.29 -36.15
C VAL A 48 11.61 -1.23 -37.24
N LEU A 49 11.75 0.06 -36.91
CA LEU A 49 11.44 1.19 -37.79
C LEU A 49 12.65 1.76 -38.54
N ASP A 50 13.74 0.98 -38.62
CA ASP A 50 15.10 1.26 -39.15
C ASP A 50 15.20 2.05 -40.49
N GLY A 51 14.09 2.30 -41.20
CA GLY A 51 14.04 3.03 -42.47
C GLY A 51 13.80 4.55 -42.40
N SER A 52 13.60 5.17 -41.23
CA SER A 52 13.28 6.63 -41.15
C SER A 52 14.04 7.39 -40.05
N ALA A 53 15.22 6.87 -39.70
CA ALA A 53 15.81 6.86 -38.36
C ALA A 53 16.25 8.19 -37.74
N ALA A 54 16.76 9.18 -38.48
CA ALA A 54 17.45 10.31 -37.81
C ALA A 54 16.52 11.33 -37.13
N PHE A 55 15.31 11.57 -37.65
CA PHE A 55 14.44 12.66 -37.17
C PHE A 55 13.38 12.18 -36.15
N ARG A 56 12.93 10.92 -36.25
CA ARG A 56 11.93 10.34 -35.35
C ARG A 56 12.52 9.79 -34.05
N GLY A 57 13.73 9.21 -34.12
CA GLY A 57 14.46 8.76 -32.94
C GLY A 57 14.70 9.90 -31.95
N TRP A 58 15.06 11.11 -32.43
CA TRP A 58 15.32 12.29 -31.58
C TRP A 58 14.08 12.80 -30.82
N LEU A 59 12.87 12.54 -31.31
CA LEU A 59 11.62 12.91 -30.64
C LEU A 59 11.09 11.79 -29.74
N PHE A 60 11.17 10.53 -30.14
CA PHE A 60 10.52 9.44 -29.40
C PHE A 60 11.23 9.03 -28.11
N THR A 61 12.57 9.01 -28.08
CA THR A 61 13.32 8.66 -26.86
C THR A 61 13.09 9.61 -25.69
N PRO A 62 13.14 10.96 -25.85
CA PRO A 62 12.90 11.86 -24.73
C PRO A 62 11.45 11.81 -24.25
N TRP A 63 10.47 11.63 -25.15
CA TRP A 63 9.08 11.44 -24.74
C TRP A 63 8.88 10.13 -23.96
N ALA A 64 9.48 9.01 -24.41
CA ALA A 64 9.42 7.75 -23.68
C ALA A 64 10.07 7.85 -22.28
N ALA A 65 11.21 8.54 -22.19
CA ALA A 65 11.88 8.81 -20.91
C ALA A 65 11.01 9.70 -19.98
N LEU A 66 10.39 10.76 -20.51
CA LEU A 66 9.50 11.62 -19.73
C LEU A 66 8.26 10.86 -19.23
N VAL A 67 7.65 10.02 -20.08
CA VAL A 67 6.52 9.18 -19.69
C VAL A 67 6.95 8.16 -18.62
N ALA A 68 8.10 7.53 -18.77
CA ALA A 68 8.65 6.62 -17.78
C ALA A 68 8.87 7.30 -16.42
N VAL A 69 9.49 8.49 -16.41
CA VAL A 69 9.68 9.29 -15.20
C VAL A 69 8.34 9.69 -14.59
N ALA A 70 7.37 10.12 -15.40
CA ALA A 70 6.04 10.48 -14.91
C ALA A 70 5.31 9.29 -14.28
N VAL A 71 5.42 8.09 -14.85
CA VAL A 71 4.84 6.85 -14.30
C VAL A 71 5.48 6.50 -12.96
N VAL A 72 6.82 6.59 -12.85
CA VAL A 72 7.53 6.36 -11.59
C VAL A 72 7.11 7.38 -10.53
N LEU A 73 7.14 8.68 -10.83
CA LEU A 73 6.76 9.73 -9.90
C LEU A 73 5.30 9.61 -9.45
N HIS A 74 4.39 9.30 -10.37
CA HIS A 74 2.99 9.07 -10.05
C HIS A 74 2.82 7.87 -9.12
N GLY A 75 3.52 6.76 -9.41
CA GLY A 75 3.49 5.58 -8.57
C GLY A 75 4.05 5.82 -7.17
N HIS A 76 5.18 6.53 -7.04
CA HIS A 76 5.75 6.91 -5.75
C HIS A 76 4.78 7.80 -4.95
N ARG A 77 4.12 8.77 -5.58
CA ARG A 77 3.11 9.62 -4.93
C ARG A 77 1.90 8.81 -4.43
N LEU A 78 1.46 7.81 -5.20
CA LEU A 78 0.38 6.92 -4.77
C LEU A 78 0.78 6.07 -3.57
N VAL A 79 1.97 5.46 -3.58
CA VAL A 79 2.49 4.69 -2.44
C VAL A 79 2.57 5.57 -1.20
N ARG A 80 3.15 6.77 -1.34
CA ARG A 80 3.28 7.72 -0.24
C ARG A 80 1.92 8.09 0.36
N ARG A 81 0.93 8.43 -0.48
CA ARG A 81 -0.44 8.74 -0.02
C ARG A 81 -1.09 7.56 0.70
N ALA A 82 -0.93 6.35 0.17
CA ALA A 82 -1.45 5.14 0.79
C ALA A 82 -0.80 4.89 2.17
N CYS A 83 0.52 4.99 2.27
CA CYS A 83 1.23 4.85 3.54
C CYS A 83 0.80 5.91 4.57
N THR A 84 0.67 7.18 4.16
CA THR A 84 0.21 8.24 5.06
C THR A 84 -1.25 8.04 5.51
N ALA A 85 -2.10 7.51 4.64
CA ALA A 85 -3.49 7.23 4.98
C ALA A 85 -3.60 6.08 5.99
N VAL A 86 -2.69 5.10 5.92
CA VAL A 86 -2.61 4.01 6.91
C VAL A 86 -2.03 4.49 8.23
N SER A 87 -1.00 5.35 8.23
CA SER A 87 -0.35 5.80 9.47
C SER A 87 -1.10 6.90 10.22
N ALA A 88 -1.90 7.72 9.54
CA ALA A 88 -2.63 8.82 10.15
C ALA A 88 -3.59 8.41 11.31
N PRO A 89 -4.40 7.34 11.19
CA PRO A 89 -5.32 6.93 12.26
C PRO A 89 -4.65 6.12 13.40
N LEU A 90 -3.45 5.55 13.20
CA LEU A 90 -2.82 4.66 14.17
C LEU A 90 -2.54 5.30 15.54
N PRO A 91 -2.04 6.56 15.64
CA PRO A 91 -1.80 7.20 16.93
C PRO A 91 -3.04 7.38 17.79
N GLY A 92 -4.22 7.56 17.17
CA GLY A 92 -5.50 7.65 17.89
C GLY A 92 -5.88 6.30 18.49
N LEU A 93 -5.84 5.24 17.66
CA LEU A 93 -6.14 3.87 18.09
C LEU A 93 -5.17 3.36 19.17
N LEU A 94 -3.88 3.69 19.08
CA LEU A 94 -2.86 3.30 20.05
C LEU A 94 -3.00 3.97 21.42
N ARG A 95 -3.77 5.07 21.51
CA ARG A 95 -4.06 5.79 22.75
C ARG A 95 -5.34 5.31 23.44
N HIS A 96 -6.06 4.36 22.86
CA HIS A 96 -7.26 3.79 23.46
C HIS A 96 -6.98 3.29 24.90
N GLY A 97 -7.88 3.62 25.83
CA GLY A 97 -7.75 3.27 27.25
C GLY A 97 -6.74 4.10 28.06
N THR A 98 -6.06 5.10 27.45
CA THR A 98 -5.04 5.92 28.15
C THR A 98 -5.54 7.30 28.62
N CYS A 99 -6.66 7.81 28.11
CA CYS A 99 -7.24 9.10 28.50
C CYS A 99 -8.72 8.96 28.89
N PRO A 100 -9.11 9.32 30.13
CA PRO A 100 -10.49 9.21 30.60
C PRO A 100 -11.40 10.42 30.26
N GLU A 101 -10.90 11.47 29.63
CA GLU A 101 -11.67 12.72 29.47
C GLU A 101 -12.55 12.72 28.21
N ALA A 102 -13.85 12.93 28.42
CA ALA A 102 -14.91 12.99 27.42
C ALA A 102 -15.08 11.71 26.59
N LEU A 103 -15.45 10.61 27.26
CA LEU A 103 -15.70 9.27 26.70
C LEU A 103 -16.44 9.28 25.35
N ASP A 104 -17.50 10.09 25.20
CA ASP A 104 -18.29 10.11 23.96
C ASP A 104 -17.55 10.77 22.78
N ALA A 105 -16.83 11.87 23.03
CA ALA A 105 -16.05 12.55 22.01
C ALA A 105 -14.78 11.76 21.64
N ALA A 106 -14.18 11.08 22.61
CA ALA A 106 -13.06 10.16 22.39
C ALA A 106 -13.51 8.95 21.56
N ARG A 107 -14.64 8.33 21.91
CA ARG A 107 -15.20 7.18 21.18
C ARG A 107 -15.60 7.53 19.74
N ALA A 108 -16.18 8.71 19.52
CA ALA A 108 -16.48 9.19 18.17
C ALA A 108 -15.22 9.36 17.30
N ARG A 109 -14.10 9.80 17.91
CA ARG A 109 -12.81 9.92 17.20
C ARG A 109 -12.19 8.56 16.91
N GLU A 110 -12.23 7.63 17.86
CA GLU A 110 -11.73 6.26 17.67
C GLU A 110 -12.48 5.52 16.57
N GLU A 111 -13.81 5.66 16.52
CA GLU A 111 -14.62 5.09 15.45
C GLU A 111 -14.28 5.73 14.09
N GLN A 112 -14.07 7.05 14.06
CA GLN A 112 -13.62 7.74 12.85
C GLN A 112 -12.23 7.26 12.41
N ASP A 113 -11.29 7.07 13.34
CA ASP A 113 -9.95 6.57 13.07
C ASP A 113 -9.99 5.11 12.58
N LEU A 114 -10.89 4.29 13.12
CA LEU A 114 -11.11 2.92 12.66
C LEU A 114 -11.65 2.89 11.23
N GLU A 115 -12.63 3.72 10.90
CA GLU A 115 -13.18 3.80 9.54
C GLU A 115 -12.16 4.40 8.55
N ASN A 116 -11.36 5.38 8.99
CA ASN A 116 -10.23 5.91 8.21
C ASN A 116 -9.20 4.81 7.91
N LEU A 117 -8.83 4.00 8.92
CA LEU A 117 -7.92 2.87 8.75
C LEU A 117 -8.51 1.82 7.82
N ARG A 118 -9.79 1.48 7.98
CA ARG A 118 -10.50 0.56 7.10
C ARG A 118 -10.46 1.03 5.65
N ALA A 119 -10.77 2.30 5.41
CA ALA A 119 -10.72 2.91 4.09
C ALA A 119 -9.31 2.85 3.50
N ALA A 120 -8.28 3.17 4.30
CA ALA A 120 -6.89 3.15 3.89
C ALA A 120 -6.40 1.75 3.51
N LEU A 121 -6.71 0.73 4.32
CA LEU A 121 -6.32 -0.66 4.04
C LEU A 121 -7.00 -1.25 2.80
N ARG A 122 -8.21 -0.77 2.47
CA ARG A 122 -8.98 -1.17 1.29
C ARG A 122 -8.57 -0.44 0.01
N VAL A 123 -7.61 0.48 0.07
CA VAL A 123 -7.10 1.16 -1.12
C VAL A 123 -6.50 0.14 -2.08
N ARG A 124 -6.94 0.21 -3.34
CA ARG A 124 -6.36 -0.57 -4.43
C ARG A 124 -5.33 0.27 -5.18
N MET A 125 -4.06 -0.07 -5.01
CA MET A 125 -2.94 0.55 -5.70
C MET A 125 -2.97 0.22 -7.20
N PHE A 126 -2.72 1.24 -8.02
CA PHE A 126 -2.73 1.14 -9.49
C PHE A 126 -4.01 0.51 -10.04
N ALA A 127 -5.14 0.65 -9.33
CA ALA A 127 -6.42 0.02 -9.65
C ALA A 127 -6.37 -1.51 -9.83
N MET A 128 -5.30 -2.19 -9.38
CA MET A 128 -5.13 -3.64 -9.58
C MET A 128 -4.66 -4.39 -8.34
N ILE A 129 -3.87 -3.76 -7.47
CA ILE A 129 -3.22 -4.45 -6.35
C ILE A 129 -3.80 -3.93 -5.05
N ASP A 130 -4.44 -4.79 -4.28
CA ASP A 130 -4.89 -4.41 -2.93
C ASP A 130 -3.67 -4.09 -2.06
N LEU A 131 -3.71 -2.94 -1.38
CA LEU A 131 -2.64 -2.50 -0.47
C LEU A 131 -2.46 -3.51 0.67
N TYR A 132 -3.57 -3.95 1.26
CA TYR A 132 -3.65 -5.02 2.24
C TYR A 132 -4.67 -6.08 1.76
N PRO A 133 -4.46 -7.39 2.02
CA PRO A 133 -5.47 -8.40 1.68
C PRO A 133 -6.82 -8.03 2.31
N ARG A 134 -7.90 -8.05 1.51
CA ARG A 134 -9.21 -7.56 1.96
C ARG A 134 -9.74 -8.34 3.15
N GLU A 135 -9.59 -9.66 3.13
CA GLU A 135 -10.03 -10.54 4.20
C GLU A 135 -9.28 -10.24 5.50
N ALA A 136 -7.96 -10.03 5.40
CA ALA A 136 -7.13 -9.72 6.56
C ALA A 136 -7.37 -8.29 7.08
N ALA A 137 -7.66 -7.32 6.20
CA ALA A 137 -8.02 -5.96 6.58
C ALA A 137 -9.36 -5.96 7.35
N ASP A 138 -10.36 -6.66 6.83
CA ASP A 138 -11.67 -6.76 7.46
C ASP A 138 -11.60 -7.52 8.79
N GLU A 139 -10.76 -8.56 8.89
CA GLU A 139 -10.50 -9.26 10.14
C GLU A 139 -9.81 -8.35 11.18
N LEU A 140 -8.77 -7.60 10.79
CA LEU A 140 -8.08 -6.67 11.67
C LEU A 140 -9.02 -5.58 12.19
N VAL A 141 -9.81 -4.97 11.31
CA VAL A 141 -10.82 -3.95 11.67
C VAL A 141 -11.88 -4.52 12.60
N ALA A 142 -12.34 -5.76 12.35
CA ALA A 142 -13.30 -6.42 13.22
C ALA A 142 -12.72 -6.70 14.62
N ARG A 143 -11.45 -7.10 14.72
CA ARG A 143 -10.76 -7.30 16.00
C ARG A 143 -10.56 -5.97 16.74
N LEU A 144 -10.17 -4.92 16.03
CA LEU A 144 -10.04 -3.56 16.58
C LEU A 144 -11.37 -3.04 17.11
N ARG A 145 -12.46 -3.15 16.34
CA ARG A 145 -13.80 -2.73 16.79
C ARG A 145 -14.19 -3.41 18.10
N ARG A 146 -14.03 -4.73 18.18
CA ARG A 146 -14.33 -5.50 19.41
C ARG A 146 -13.45 -5.11 20.59
N ALA A 147 -12.21 -4.70 20.35
CA ALA A 147 -11.30 -4.24 21.39
C ALA A 147 -11.69 -2.83 21.88
N LEU A 148 -12.01 -1.92 20.96
CA LEU A 148 -12.44 -0.54 21.26
C LEU A 148 -13.81 -0.46 21.96
N ASP A 149 -14.63 -1.50 21.86
CA ASP A 149 -15.89 -1.59 22.59
C ASP A 149 -15.70 -1.76 24.11
N ARG A 150 -14.49 -2.11 24.55
CA ARG A 150 -14.13 -2.24 25.97
C ARG A 150 -13.29 -1.04 26.38
N PRO A 151 -13.36 -0.59 27.65
CA PRO A 151 -12.52 0.50 28.13
C PRO A 151 -11.05 0.09 28.37
N GLU A 152 -10.72 -1.17 28.10
CA GLU A 152 -9.43 -1.77 28.38
C GLU A 152 -8.41 -1.39 27.29
N PRO A 153 -7.13 -1.21 27.65
CA PRO A 153 -6.10 -0.99 26.64
C PRO A 153 -6.03 -2.17 25.65
N LEU A 154 -5.64 -1.88 24.42
CA LEU A 154 -5.47 -2.89 23.38
C LEU A 154 -4.53 -4.02 23.83
N SER A 155 -4.82 -5.25 23.42
CA SER A 155 -3.94 -6.38 23.70
C SER A 155 -2.56 -6.17 23.08
N ALA A 156 -1.52 -6.71 23.72
CA ALA A 156 -0.14 -6.60 23.24
C ALA A 156 0.03 -7.11 21.79
N GLU A 157 -0.72 -8.14 21.41
CA GLU A 157 -0.75 -8.68 20.05
C GLU A 157 -1.30 -7.66 19.04
N LEU A 158 -2.44 -7.04 19.34
CA LEU A 158 -3.06 -6.07 18.44
C LEU A 158 -2.21 -4.80 18.33
N ARG A 159 -1.61 -4.38 19.45
CA ARG A 159 -0.67 -3.26 19.49
C ARG A 159 0.56 -3.54 18.62
N ALA A 160 1.15 -4.72 18.73
CA ALA A 160 2.29 -5.12 17.89
C ALA A 160 1.97 -5.12 16.38
N VAL A 161 0.73 -5.51 16.01
CA VAL A 161 0.27 -5.44 14.61
C VAL A 161 0.14 -3.99 14.12
N LEU A 162 -0.43 -3.09 14.93
CA LEU A 162 -0.52 -1.67 14.60
C LEU A 162 0.87 -1.02 14.52
N ASP A 163 1.77 -1.37 15.43
CA ASP A 163 3.15 -0.88 15.44
C ASP A 163 3.92 -1.37 14.19
N ASP A 164 3.77 -2.63 13.75
CA ASP A 164 4.40 -3.09 12.49
C ASP A 164 3.82 -2.41 11.24
N LEU A 165 2.52 -2.07 11.25
CA LEU A 165 1.90 -1.27 10.19
C LEU A 165 2.50 0.15 10.13
N ASP A 166 2.61 0.82 11.28
CA ASP A 166 3.21 2.16 11.38
C ASP A 166 4.68 2.14 10.97
N ASP A 167 5.46 1.21 11.52
CA ASP A 167 6.87 1.01 11.16
C ASP A 167 7.07 0.73 9.66
N GLY A 168 6.18 -0.08 9.09
CA GLY A 168 6.18 -0.39 7.67
C GLY A 168 5.87 0.85 6.83
N ALA A 169 4.86 1.63 7.22
CA ALA A 169 4.49 2.87 6.53
C ALA A 169 5.60 3.93 6.60
N ARG A 170 6.22 4.13 7.77
CA ARG A 170 7.32 5.07 7.98
C ARG A 170 8.55 4.72 7.15
N ARG A 171 9.01 3.47 7.21
CA ARG A 171 10.18 3.03 6.41
C ARG A 171 9.97 3.23 4.91
N TRP A 172 8.75 3.03 4.43
CA TRP A 172 8.42 3.30 3.03
C TRP A 172 8.35 4.79 2.71
N HIS A 173 7.84 5.61 3.62
CA HIS A 173 7.92 7.05 3.48
C HIS A 173 9.38 7.53 3.36
N ASP A 174 10.29 6.98 4.16
CA ASP A 174 11.71 7.33 4.16
C ASP A 174 12.46 6.77 2.93
N THR A 175 12.10 5.58 2.45
CA THR A 175 12.72 4.98 1.25
C THR A 175 12.31 5.69 -0.05
N LEU A 176 11.18 6.41 -0.02
CA LEU A 176 10.63 7.14 -1.18
C LEU A 176 10.89 8.66 -1.12
N ALA A 177 11.53 9.15 -0.04
CA ALA A 177 11.94 10.55 0.14
C ALA A 177 13.30 10.81 -0.53
#